data_AF-T1CQ83-F1
#
_entry.id   AF-T1CQ83-F1
#
_cell.length_a   1.000
_cell.length_b   1.000
_cell.length_c   1.000
_cell.angle_alpha   90.00
_cell.angle_beta   90.00
_cell.angle_gamma   90.00
#
_symmetry.space_group_name_H-M   'P 1'
#
loop_
_entity.id
_entity.type
_entity.pdbx_description
1 polymer ?
#
loop_
_entity_poly.entity_id
_entity_poly.type
_entity_poly.pdbx_seq_one_letter_code
_entity_poly.pdbx_strand_id
1 'polypeptide(L)' 'MMTMRYDSRDLEVLTGLDPVRRRPGMYTDTSAPDHLAQEVIDNSVDEALAGHARSLTVTLHADGSLTVADDGRGMP' A
#
# COMPACT_ATOMS: atom_id res chain seq x y z
N MET A 1 -11.91 -40.11 -21.22
CA MET A 1 -12.18 -39.02 -20.25
C MET A 1 -10.88 -38.74 -19.53
N MET A 2 -10.23 -37.62 -19.82
CA MET A 2 -8.96 -37.26 -19.20
C MET A 2 -9.26 -36.69 -17.82
N THR A 3 -8.92 -37.41 -16.76
CA THR A 3 -9.04 -36.93 -15.39
C THR A 3 -7.99 -35.84 -15.16
N MET A 4 -8.43 -34.61 -14.88
CA MET A 4 -7.52 -33.57 -14.38
C MET A 4 -6.97 -34.05 -13.03
N ARG A 5 -5.67 -34.31 -12.99
CA ARG A 5 -4.97 -34.61 -11.74
C ARG A 5 -4.70 -33.28 -11.05
N TYR A 6 -5.36 -33.07 -9.93
CA TYR A 6 -5.04 -32.01 -8.98
C TYR A 6 -4.12 -32.61 -7.91
N ASP A 7 -2.89 -32.15 -7.84
CA ASP A 7 -1.91 -32.61 -6.86
C ASP A 7 -1.17 -31.44 -6.19
N SER A 8 -0.24 -31.76 -5.29
CA SER A 8 0.43 -30.76 -4.44
C SER A 8 1.19 -29.69 -5.23
N ARG A 9 1.56 -29.95 -6.49
CA ARG A 9 2.26 -29.00 -7.35
C ARG A 9 1.35 -27.88 -7.88
N ASP A 10 0.03 -28.07 -7.80
CA ASP A 10 -0.96 -27.06 -8.18
C ASP A 10 -1.19 -26.02 -7.06
N LEU A 11 -0.59 -26.21 -5.88
CA LEU A 11 -0.64 -25.26 -4.77
C LEU A 11 0.47 -24.22 -4.92
N GLU A 12 0.07 -22.98 -5.18
CA GLU A 12 0.96 -21.82 -5.23
C GLU A 12 1.01 -21.13 -3.86
N VAL A 13 2.22 -20.95 -3.32
CA VAL A 13 2.47 -20.12 -2.14
C VAL A 13 3.03 -18.79 -2.60
N LEU A 14 2.24 -17.73 -2.43
CA LEU A 14 2.65 -16.36 -2.76
C LEU A 14 3.42 -15.78 -1.57
N THR A 15 4.58 -15.15 -1.84
CA THR A 15 5.47 -14.61 -0.81
C THR A 15 5.72 -13.12 -0.98
N GLY A 16 6.17 -12.44 0.07
CA GLY A 16 6.43 -11.00 0.03
C GLY A 16 5.19 -10.21 -0.36
N LEU A 17 5.29 -9.40 -1.41
CA LEU A 17 4.19 -8.57 -1.93
C LEU A 17 3.38 -9.22 -3.04
N ASP A 18 3.70 -10.46 -3.42
CA ASP A 18 2.97 -11.17 -4.49
C ASP A 18 1.49 -11.40 -4.16
N PRO A 19 1.07 -11.69 -2.91
CA PRO A 19 -0.36 -11.76 -2.56
C PRO A 19 -1.10 -10.44 -2.84
N VAL A 20 -0.47 -9.30 -2.49
CA VAL A 20 -1.04 -7.96 -2.66
C VAL A 20 -1.22 -7.65 -4.15
N ARG A 21 -0.21 -7.94 -4.96
CA ARG A 21 -0.27 -7.75 -6.42
C ARG A 21 -1.28 -8.68 -7.09
N ARG A 22 -1.43 -9.91 -6.59
CA ARG A 22 -2.37 -10.91 -7.14
C ARG A 22 -3.82 -10.63 -6.78
N ARG A 23 -4.07 -10.01 -5.62
CA ARG A 23 -5.39 -9.74 -5.07
C ARG A 23 -5.48 -8.32 -4.49
N PRO A 24 -5.27 -7.26 -5.31
CA PRO A 24 -5.17 -5.89 -4.81
C PRO A 24 -6.46 -5.41 -4.11
N GLY A 25 -7.63 -5.83 -4.58
CA GLY A 25 -8.92 -5.46 -3.96
C GLY A 25 -9.14 -5.98 -2.54
N MET A 26 -8.27 -6.86 -2.04
CA MET A 26 -8.25 -7.25 -0.62
C MET A 26 -7.50 -6.24 0.26
N TYR A 27 -6.60 -5.45 -0.33
CA TYR A 27 -5.63 -4.61 0.38
C TYR A 27 -5.82 -3.12 0.12
N THR A 28 -6.46 -2.75 -0.98
CA THR A 28 -6.70 -1.35 -1.31
C THR A 28 -7.98 -1.18 -2.13
N ASP A 29 -8.54 0.03 -2.13
CA ASP A 29 -9.57 0.38 -3.09
C ASP A 29 -8.97 0.36 -4.51
N THR A 30 -9.60 -0.39 -5.40
CA THR A 30 -9.17 -0.54 -6.80
C THR A 30 -9.95 0.36 -7.76
N SER A 31 -10.93 1.11 -7.25
CA SER A 31 -11.71 2.08 -8.02
C SER A 31 -10.96 3.41 -8.22
N ALA A 32 -10.11 3.79 -7.27
CA ALA A 32 -9.28 4.99 -7.31
C ALA A 32 -8.00 4.80 -6.48
N PRO A 33 -6.89 5.52 -6.80
CA PRO A 33 -5.64 5.41 -6.06
C PRO A 33 -5.67 6.15 -4.71
N ASP A 34 -6.77 6.83 -4.37
CA ASP A 34 -6.86 7.69 -3.18
C ASP A 34 -6.56 6.95 -1.89
N HIS A 35 -6.95 5.67 -1.79
CA HIS A 35 -6.64 4.84 -0.63
C HIS A 35 -5.12 4.65 -0.46
N LEU A 36 -4.36 4.50 -1.55
CA LEU A 36 -2.89 4.41 -1.45
C LEU A 36 -2.27 5.72 -0.95
N ALA A 37 -2.85 6.87 -1.29
CA ALA A 37 -2.40 8.16 -0.77
C ALA A 37 -2.74 8.30 0.72
N GLN A 38 -3.95 7.88 1.13
CA GLN A 38 -4.38 7.87 2.53
C GLN A 38 -3.43 7.08 3.42
N GLU A 39 -3.03 5.88 3.02
CA GLU A 39 -2.10 5.03 3.78
C GLU A 39 -0.77 5.76 4.11
N VAL A 40 -0.23 6.57 3.18
CA VAL A 40 1.00 7.33 3.44
C VAL A 40 0.73 8.56 4.31
N ILE A 41 -0.39 9.25 4.08
CA ILE A 41 -0.80 10.41 4.88
C ILE A 41 -1.04 10.00 6.35
N ASP A 42 -1.67 8.85 6.57
CA ASP A 42 -2.00 8.34 7.91
C ASP A 42 -0.73 8.06 8.72
N ASN A 43 0.31 7.49 8.09
CA ASN A 43 1.62 7.33 8.74
C ASN A 43 2.25 8.67 9.17
N SER A 44 2.14 9.72 8.34
CA SER A 44 2.59 11.06 8.72
C SER A 44 1.75 11.69 9.82
N VAL A 45 0.43 11.43 9.83
CA VAL A 45 -0.48 11.88 10.90
C VAL A 45 -0.17 11.17 12.22
N ASP A 46 0.21 9.90 12.19
CA ASP A 46 0.64 9.16 13.39
C ASP A 46 1.86 9.82 14.06
N GLU A 47 2.83 10.31 13.28
CA GLU A 47 3.95 11.10 13.82
C GLU A 47 3.49 12.41 14.47
N ALA A 48 2.46 13.06 13.89
CA ALA A 48 1.89 14.27 14.47
C ALA A 48 1.12 13.97 15.77
N LEU A 49 0.35 12.88 15.81
CA LEU A 49 -0.36 12.42 17.01
C LEU A 49 0.60 12.02 18.13
N ALA A 50 1.76 11.47 17.78
CA ALA A 50 2.85 11.18 18.71
C ALA A 50 3.62 12.44 19.17
N GLY A 51 3.31 13.62 18.62
CA GLY A 51 3.95 14.89 18.95
C GLY A 51 5.33 15.10 18.32
N HIS A 52 5.65 14.34 17.28
CA HIS A 52 6.94 14.37 16.60
C HIS A 52 6.91 15.16 15.29
N ALA A 53 5.80 15.14 14.56
CA ALA A 53 5.58 16.00 13.41
C ALA A 53 4.70 17.22 13.76
N ARG A 54 4.93 18.34 13.09
CA ARG A 54 4.13 19.58 13.16
C ARG A 54 3.61 20.02 11.81
N SER A 55 4.23 19.56 10.73
CA SER A 55 3.85 19.91 9.37
C SER A 55 3.85 18.68 8.47
N LEU A 56 2.85 18.62 7.62
CA LEU A 56 2.62 17.63 6.59
C LEU A 56 2.34 18.40 5.31
N THR A 57 2.98 18.02 4.21
CA THR A 57 2.73 18.56 2.88
C THR A 57 2.37 17.43 1.92
N VAL A 58 1.23 17.57 1.25
CA VAL A 58 0.79 16.67 0.18
C VAL A 58 0.87 17.41 -1.16
N THR A 59 1.59 16.84 -2.12
CA THR A 59 1.75 17.39 -3.47
C THR A 59 1.25 16.39 -4.50
N LEU A 60 0.21 16.76 -5.26
CA LEU A 60 -0.20 16.04 -6.47
C LEU A 60 0.55 16.64 -7.67
N HIS A 61 1.33 15.82 -8.35
CA HIS A 61 2.13 16.23 -9.50
C HIS A 61 1.31 16.15 -10.79
N ALA A 62 1.74 16.90 -11.82
CA ALA A 62 1.06 16.94 -13.10
C ALA A 62 1.05 15.61 -13.87
N ASP A 63 1.96 14.69 -13.54
CA ASP A 63 2.03 13.33 -14.10
C ASP A 63 1.11 12.32 -13.38
N GLY A 64 0.38 12.78 -12.35
CA GLY A 64 -0.51 11.94 -11.55
C GLY A 64 0.19 11.23 -10.39
N SER A 65 1.49 11.43 -10.18
CA SER A 65 2.17 10.96 -8.97
C SER A 65 1.84 11.85 -7.76
N LEU A 66 2.04 11.31 -6.56
CA LEU A 66 1.76 12.01 -5.30
C LEU A 66 2.97 11.91 -4.37
N THR A 67 3.28 13.01 -3.69
CA THR A 67 4.29 13.06 -2.62
C THR A 67 3.63 13.48 -1.32
N VAL A 68 3.94 12.74 -0.25
CA VAL A 68 3.66 13.12 1.13
C VAL A 68 5.01 13.36 1.81
N ALA A 69 5.15 14.50 2.47
CA ALA A 69 6.32 14.85 3.26
C ALA A 69 5.89 15.33 4.65
N ASP A 70 6.57 14.86 5.68
CA ASP A 70 6.40 15.31 7.06
C ASP A 70 7.74 15.68 7.70
N ASP A 71 7.68 16.38 8.83
CA ASP A 71 8.82 16.72 9.68
C ASP A 71 8.92 15.84 10.94
N GLY A 72 8.40 14.61 10.87
CA GLY A 72 8.47 13.62 11.94
C GLY A 72 9.86 13.03 12.13
N ARG A 73 9.96 11.92 12.86
CA ARG A 73 11.25 11.27 13.16
C ARG A 73 11.89 10.62 11.93
N GLY A 74 11.10 10.35 10.90
CA GLY A 74 11.49 9.54 9.75
C GLY A 74 11.43 8.04 10.04
N MET A 75 11.36 7.25 8.96
CA MET A 75 11.45 5.79 9.06
C MET A 75 12.86 5.36 9.52
N PRO A 76 12.99 4.38 10.45
CA PRO A 76 14.28 3.86 10.92
C PRO A 76 15.16 3.22 9.84
#